data_AF-A0AAW2KNB5-F1
#
_entry.id   AF-A0AAW2KNB5-F1
#
_cell.length_a   1.000
_cell.length_b   1.000
_cell.length_c   1.000
_cell.angle_alpha   90.00
_cell.angle_beta   90.00
_cell.angle_gamma   90.00
#
_symmetry.space_group_name_H-M   'P 1'
#
loop_
_entity.id
_entity.type
_entity.pdbx_description
1 polymer ?
#
loop_
_entity_poly.entity_id
_entity_poly.type
_entity_poly.pdbx_seq_one_letter_code
_entity_poly.pdbx_strand_id
1 'polypeptide(L)'
;MSGKTKAELVFIPSPGRGHLLATVDMAKLLIDRDERLSVTVIVIKPSFDSNSSAHSYAPESNSRIRFIGITNANPLSMSMSSPLTFHEQFIENHKDPAGAYVHFQGLRDYQNQDVTVYENSSEELSIPSYKLPVPAKLLPALMFNKDGGSSLFLDYAKRFRETKGIVVNTFLELESHAMKSLSEDETSHQFTRSDQYFTQTTK
;
A
#
# COMPACT_ATOMS: atom_id res chain seq x y z
N MET A 1 -17.19 -36.13 12.14
CA MET A 1 -16.60 -35.34 11.05
C MET A 1 -16.77 -33.87 11.38
N SER A 2 -15.71 -33.14 11.74
CA SER A 2 -15.80 -31.71 12.04
C SER A 2 -15.89 -30.94 10.72
N GLY A 3 -16.99 -30.24 10.47
CA GLY A 3 -17.17 -29.42 9.28
C GLY A 3 -16.16 -28.27 9.28
N LYS A 4 -15.28 -28.23 8.28
CA LYS A 4 -14.34 -27.12 8.11
C LYS A 4 -15.13 -25.82 7.85
N THR A 5 -15.00 -24.83 8.74
CA THR A 5 -15.57 -23.49 8.54
C THR A 5 -14.97 -22.84 7.29
N LYS A 6 -15.81 -22.31 6.41
CA LYS A 6 -15.38 -21.49 5.26
C LYS A 6 -15.20 -20.04 5.68
N ALA A 7 -14.23 -19.35 5.10
CA ALA A 7 -13.98 -17.93 5.33
C ALA A 7 -13.95 -17.16 4.00
N GLU A 8 -14.45 -15.92 4.04
CA GLU A 8 -14.40 -14.97 2.93
C GLU A 8 -13.44 -13.83 3.28
N LEU A 9 -12.51 -13.54 2.37
CA LEU A 9 -11.61 -12.40 2.45
C LEU A 9 -12.09 -11.32 1.48
N VAL A 10 -12.04 -10.06 1.91
CA VAL A 10 -12.34 -8.91 1.05
C VAL A 10 -11.06 -8.13 0.79
N PHE A 11 -10.68 -8.01 -0.47
CA PHE A 11 -9.52 -7.26 -0.92
C PHE A 11 -9.95 -5.94 -1.54
N ILE A 12 -9.32 -4.85 -1.11
CA ILE A 12 -9.59 -3.49 -1.59
C ILE A 12 -8.29 -2.95 -2.21
N PRO A 13 -7.99 -3.25 -3.48
CA PRO A 13 -6.82 -2.71 -4.16
C PRO A 13 -6.90 -1.18 -4.27
N SER A 14 -5.74 -0.53 -4.20
CA SER A 14 -5.60 0.86 -4.62
C SER A 14 -6.01 1.00 -6.11
N PRO A 15 -6.63 2.12 -6.53
CA PRO A 15 -6.95 2.35 -7.93
C PRO A 15 -5.72 2.23 -8.84
N GLY A 16 -5.85 1.47 -9.93
CA GLY A 16 -4.78 1.25 -10.91
C GLY A 16 -4.66 -0.22 -11.34
N ARG A 17 -4.34 -0.45 -12.61
CA ARG A 17 -4.32 -1.83 -13.18
C ARG A 17 -3.23 -2.70 -12.53
N GLY A 18 -2.04 -2.16 -12.25
CA GLY A 18 -0.94 -2.90 -11.63
C GLY A 18 -1.29 -3.39 -10.22
N HIS A 19 -1.90 -2.54 -9.39
CA HIS A 19 -2.34 -2.90 -8.04
C HIS A 19 -3.44 -3.96 -8.04
N LEU A 20 -4.37 -3.87 -8.98
CA LEU A 20 -5.41 -4.88 -9.14
C LEU A 20 -4.83 -6.26 -9.50
N LEU A 21 -3.92 -6.32 -10.47
CA LEU A 21 -3.29 -7.59 -10.88
C LEU A 21 -2.51 -8.23 -9.73
N ALA A 22 -1.68 -7.46 -9.01
CA ALA A 22 -0.94 -7.96 -7.86
C ALA A 22 -1.87 -8.50 -6.76
N THR A 23 -2.98 -7.81 -6.50
CA THR A 23 -4.00 -8.23 -5.52
C THR A 23 -4.69 -9.53 -5.95
N VAL A 24 -4.99 -9.68 -7.24
CA VAL A 24 -5.59 -10.90 -7.79
C VAL A 24 -4.62 -12.07 -7.73
N ASP A 25 -3.34 -11.87 -8.04
CA ASP A 25 -2.36 -12.95 -7.95
C ASP A 25 -2.15 -13.41 -6.50
N MET A 26 -2.16 -12.48 -5.55
CA MET A 26 -2.21 -12.84 -4.12
C MET A 26 -3.49 -13.62 -3.76
N ALA A 27 -4.65 -13.21 -4.28
CA ALA A 27 -5.91 -13.92 -4.05
C ALA A 27 -5.85 -15.37 -4.55
N LYS A 28 -5.30 -15.60 -5.76
CA LYS A 28 -5.09 -16.95 -6.32
C LYS A 28 -4.21 -17.80 -5.41
N LEU A 29 -3.06 -17.28 -4.99
CA LEU A 29 -2.14 -17.99 -4.10
C LEU A 29 -2.80 -18.41 -2.78
N LEU A 30 -3.66 -17.57 -2.20
CA LEU A 30 -4.35 -17.89 -0.95
C LEU A 30 -5.41 -18.98 -1.13
N ILE A 31 -6.25 -18.88 -2.16
CA ILE A 31 -7.29 -19.89 -2.39
C ILE A 31 -6.69 -21.22 -2.83
N ASP A 32 -5.56 -21.23 -3.53
CA ASP A 32 -4.89 -22.47 -3.94
C ASP A 32 -4.24 -23.18 -2.76
N ARG A 33 -3.84 -22.43 -1.72
CA ARG A 33 -3.27 -22.99 -0.48
C ARG A 33 -4.31 -23.48 0.52
N ASP A 34 -5.51 -22.90 0.56
CA ASP A 34 -6.56 -23.30 1.49
C ASP A 34 -7.95 -23.28 0.83
N GLU A 35 -8.52 -24.47 0.65
CA GLU A 35 -9.85 -24.69 0.06
C GLU A 35 -11.00 -24.02 0.84
N ARG A 36 -10.77 -23.64 2.11
CA ARG A 36 -11.77 -22.96 2.94
C ARG A 36 -11.87 -21.48 2.62
N LEU A 37 -10.91 -20.92 1.88
CA LEU A 37 -10.86 -19.51 1.55
C LEU A 37 -11.59 -19.23 0.24
N SER A 38 -12.30 -18.11 0.24
CA SER A 38 -12.80 -17.43 -0.95
C SER A 38 -12.45 -15.95 -0.85
N VAL A 39 -12.32 -15.27 -1.99
CA VAL A 39 -11.90 -13.88 -2.06
C VAL A 39 -12.88 -13.06 -2.87
N THR A 40 -13.27 -11.91 -2.34
CA THR A 40 -13.98 -10.86 -3.06
C THR A 40 -13.05 -9.67 -3.24
N VAL A 41 -12.79 -9.27 -4.48
CA VAL A 41 -11.95 -8.12 -4.82
C VAL A 41 -12.85 -6.94 -5.21
N ILE A 42 -12.73 -5.83 -4.47
CA ILE A 42 -13.43 -4.58 -4.75
C ILE A 42 -12.67 -3.82 -5.84
N VAL A 43 -13.27 -3.69 -7.01
CA VAL A 43 -12.67 -2.95 -8.13
C VAL A 43 -13.14 -1.51 -8.08
N ILE A 44 -12.26 -0.62 -7.62
CA ILE A 44 -12.49 0.82 -7.61
C ILE A 44 -12.13 1.35 -9.00
N LYS A 45 -13.13 1.86 -9.72
CA LYS A 45 -12.92 2.47 -11.03
C LYS A 45 -12.25 3.85 -10.85
N PRO A 46 -11.08 4.08 -11.45
CA PRO A 46 -10.52 5.43 -11.48
C PRO A 46 -11.34 6.37 -12.36
N SER A 47 -11.50 7.62 -11.91
CA SER A 47 -12.31 8.65 -12.59
C SER A 47 -11.73 9.11 -13.94
N PHE A 48 -10.46 8.81 -14.23
CA PHE A 48 -9.75 9.26 -15.44
C PHE A 48 -10.02 8.40 -16.69
N ASP A 49 -10.60 7.21 -16.52
CA ASP A 49 -11.03 6.40 -17.65
C ASP A 49 -12.56 6.40 -17.68
N SER A 50 -13.19 7.27 -18.46
CA SER A 50 -14.65 7.36 -18.55
C SER A 50 -15.28 6.25 -19.39
N ASN A 51 -14.49 5.53 -20.20
CA ASN A 51 -15.01 4.72 -21.32
C ASN A 51 -15.03 3.22 -21.03
N SER A 52 -14.37 2.76 -19.98
CA SER A 52 -14.34 1.35 -19.57
C SER A 52 -15.31 1.05 -18.42
N SER A 53 -15.70 -0.20 -18.21
CA SER A 53 -16.47 -0.59 -17.02
C SER A 53 -15.52 -1.11 -15.94
N ALA A 54 -15.89 -1.06 -14.65
CA ALA A 54 -15.08 -1.71 -13.61
C ALA A 54 -14.82 -3.22 -13.93
N HIS A 55 -15.71 -3.85 -14.69
CA HIS A 55 -15.61 -5.23 -15.10
C HIS A 55 -14.54 -5.48 -16.17
N SER A 56 -14.17 -4.49 -17.00
CA SER A 56 -13.09 -4.67 -17.99
C SER A 56 -11.68 -4.68 -17.38
N TYR A 57 -11.57 -4.31 -16.11
CA TYR A 57 -10.32 -4.39 -15.35
C TYR A 57 -10.16 -5.71 -14.61
N ALA A 58 -11.27 -6.37 -14.29
CA ALA A 58 -11.29 -7.62 -13.56
C ALA A 58 -10.98 -8.81 -14.48
N PRO A 59 -10.04 -9.70 -14.11
CA PRO A 59 -9.92 -11.01 -14.74
C PRO A 59 -11.22 -11.82 -14.62
N GLU A 60 -11.31 -12.92 -15.38
CA GLU A 60 -12.46 -13.81 -15.28
C GLU A 60 -12.64 -14.32 -13.84
N SER A 61 -13.87 -14.20 -13.35
CA SER A 61 -14.24 -14.72 -12.03
C SER A 61 -14.23 -16.25 -12.06
N ASN A 62 -13.95 -16.86 -10.92
CA ASN A 62 -14.14 -18.30 -10.74
C ASN A 62 -14.99 -18.56 -9.50
N SER A 63 -15.23 -19.84 -9.17
CA SER A 63 -16.10 -20.21 -8.04
C SER A 63 -15.64 -19.70 -6.67
N ARG A 64 -14.38 -19.25 -6.54
CA ARG A 64 -13.77 -18.82 -5.28
C ARG A 64 -13.21 -17.39 -5.31
N ILE A 65 -13.11 -16.75 -6.48
CA ILE A 65 -12.71 -15.34 -6.63
C ILE A 65 -13.83 -14.56 -7.32
N ARG A 66 -14.34 -13.55 -6.63
CA ARG A 66 -15.40 -12.65 -7.11
C ARG A 66 -14.87 -11.24 -7.24
N PHE A 67 -15.39 -10.50 -8.21
CA PHE A 67 -15.09 -9.08 -8.39
C PHE A 67 -16.36 -8.23 -8.20
N ILE A 68 -16.26 -7.17 -7.40
CA ILE A 68 -17.35 -6.21 -7.18
C ILE A 68 -16.86 -4.83 -7.59
N GLY A 69 -17.40 -4.29 -8.68
CA GLY A 69 -17.11 -2.93 -9.10
C GLY A 69 -17.89 -1.90 -8.27
N ILE A 70 -17.20 -0.90 -7.73
CA ILE A 70 -17.86 0.27 -7.12
C ILE A 70 -17.66 1.46 -8.07
N THR A 71 -18.76 1.99 -8.61
CA THR A 71 -18.76 3.28 -9.32
C THR A 71 -18.71 4.41 -8.31
N ASN A 72 -17.70 5.27 -8.41
CA ASN A 72 -17.57 6.41 -7.52
C ASN A 72 -18.70 7.41 -7.82
N ALA A 73 -19.68 7.52 -6.92
CA ALA A 73 -20.85 8.40 -7.08
C ALA A 73 -20.56 9.87 -6.71
N ASN A 74 -19.33 10.17 -6.28
CA ASN A 74 -18.89 11.53 -6.04
C ASN A 74 -17.43 11.68 -6.45
N PRO A 75 -17.12 12.47 -7.48
CA PRO A 75 -15.75 12.86 -7.74
C PRO A 75 -15.40 13.84 -6.63
N LEU A 76 -14.78 13.38 -5.54
CA LEU A 76 -13.69 14.20 -5.04
C LEU A 76 -12.79 14.35 -6.25
N SER A 77 -12.84 15.53 -6.87
CA SER A 77 -12.16 15.83 -8.10
C SER A 77 -10.67 15.63 -7.82
N MET A 78 -10.20 14.41 -8.04
CA MET A 78 -8.81 14.12 -8.25
C MET A 78 -8.47 14.74 -9.59
N SER A 79 -8.45 16.07 -9.62
CA SER A 79 -7.60 16.80 -10.55
C SER A 79 -6.17 16.57 -10.05
N MET A 80 -5.73 15.32 -10.18
CA MET A 80 -4.32 15.02 -10.28
C MET A 80 -3.89 15.76 -11.55
N SER A 81 -3.25 16.91 -11.37
CA SER A 81 -2.62 17.62 -12.48
C SER A 81 -1.70 16.62 -13.18
N SER A 82 -2.16 16.11 -14.32
CA SER A 82 -1.57 15.03 -15.13
C SER A 82 -1.58 13.61 -14.52
N PRO A 83 -2.35 12.66 -15.10
CA PRO A 83 -2.28 11.22 -14.85
C PRO A 83 -0.89 10.60 -15.11
N LEU A 84 -0.02 11.29 -15.85
CA LEU A 84 1.33 10.79 -16.17
C LEU A 84 2.26 10.85 -14.95
N THR A 85 2.01 11.74 -13.99
CA THR A 85 2.87 11.93 -12.81
C THR A 85 2.70 10.83 -11.76
N PHE A 86 1.49 10.25 -11.64
CA PHE A 86 1.17 9.23 -10.64
C PHE A 86 1.69 7.84 -11.01
N HIS A 87 1.70 7.51 -12.31
CA HIS A 87 1.95 6.16 -12.79
C HIS A 87 3.42 5.86 -13.10
N GLU A 88 4.22 6.89 -13.43
CA GLU A 88 5.66 6.74 -13.71
C GLU A 88 6.51 6.85 -12.43
N GLN A 89 6.15 7.72 -11.48
CA GLN A 89 6.98 7.92 -10.26
C GLN A 89 6.82 6.80 -9.22
N PHE A 90 5.66 6.13 -9.15
CA PHE A 90 5.37 5.14 -8.10
C PHE A 90 5.97 3.76 -8.40
N ILE A 91 6.10 3.39 -9.68
CA ILE A 91 6.50 2.03 -10.09
C ILE A 91 8.00 1.93 -10.39
N GLU A 92 8.64 3.00 -10.88
CA GLU A 92 9.96 2.85 -11.50
C GLU A 92 11.16 2.97 -10.54
N ASN A 93 11.01 3.51 -9.32
CA ASN A 93 12.19 3.89 -8.50
C ASN A 93 12.25 3.46 -7.03
N HIS A 94 11.24 2.80 -6.43
CA HIS A 94 11.23 2.68 -4.96
C HIS A 94 11.34 1.25 -4.43
N LYS A 95 12.41 1.05 -3.61
CA LYS A 95 12.50 0.01 -2.60
C LYS A 95 11.70 0.50 -1.39
N ASP A 96 10.63 -0.21 -1.03
CA ASP A 96 9.72 0.07 0.08
C ASP A 96 9.21 1.53 0.23
N PRO A 97 8.12 1.91 -0.47
CA PRO A 97 7.47 3.20 -0.25
C PRO A 97 6.77 3.28 1.12
N ALA A 98 6.34 2.16 1.71
CA ALA A 98 5.57 2.19 2.95
C ALA A 98 6.41 2.69 4.12
N GLY A 99 7.65 2.22 4.26
CA GLY A 99 8.57 2.69 5.29
C GLY A 99 8.87 4.19 5.22
N ALA A 100 9.03 4.74 4.00
CA ALA A 100 9.22 6.19 3.82
C ALA A 100 7.98 6.99 4.28
N TYR A 101 6.78 6.61 3.83
CA TYR A 101 5.54 7.27 4.26
C TYR A 101 5.35 7.21 5.79
N VAL A 102 5.63 6.04 6.38
CA VAL A 102 5.56 5.79 7.81
C VAL A 102 6.54 6.68 8.58
N HIS A 103 7.75 6.90 8.06
CA HIS A 103 8.75 7.77 8.65
C HIS A 103 8.34 9.25 8.61
N PHE A 104 8.01 9.79 7.43
CA PHE A 104 7.63 11.20 7.28
C PHE A 104 6.32 11.55 7.98
N GLN A 105 5.38 10.60 8.08
CA GLN A 105 4.19 10.76 8.90
C GLN A 105 4.56 10.96 10.36
N GLY A 106 5.54 10.20 10.87
CA GLY A 106 6.02 10.35 12.24
C GLY A 106 6.75 11.68 12.49
N LEU A 107 7.58 12.13 11.55
CA LEU A 107 8.23 13.45 11.63
C LEU A 107 7.18 14.57 11.70
N ARG A 108 6.16 14.51 10.84
CA ARG A 108 5.09 15.51 10.80
C ARG A 108 4.22 15.47 12.06
N ASP A 109 3.70 14.30 12.43
CA ASP A 109 2.63 14.18 13.44
C ASP A 109 3.17 14.10 14.87
N TYR A 110 4.36 13.53 15.09
CA TYR A 110 4.93 13.33 16.43
C TYR A 110 6.08 14.28 16.74
N GLN A 111 6.82 14.72 15.73
CA GLN A 111 7.95 15.65 15.91
C GLN A 111 7.62 17.09 15.49
N ASN A 112 6.41 17.35 14.98
CA ASN A 112 5.95 18.66 14.48
C ASN A 112 6.91 19.27 13.44
N GLN A 113 7.56 18.42 12.65
CA GLN A 113 8.47 18.87 11.60
C GLN A 113 7.70 19.19 10.33
N ASP A 114 7.96 20.37 9.74
CA ASP A 114 7.46 20.70 8.42
C ASP A 114 8.24 19.92 7.36
N VAL A 115 7.65 18.82 6.87
CA VAL A 115 8.23 17.97 5.83
C VAL A 115 8.17 18.61 4.43
N THR A 116 7.40 19.67 4.24
CA THR A 116 7.27 20.32 2.92
C THR A 116 8.51 21.10 2.52
N VAL A 117 9.43 21.35 3.47
CA VAL A 117 10.76 21.92 3.20
C VAL A 117 11.63 21.03 2.30
N TYR A 118 11.28 19.75 2.19
CA TYR A 118 12.01 18.76 1.39
C TYR A 118 11.59 18.74 -0.09
N GLU A 119 10.57 19.49 -0.49
CA GLU A 119 10.11 19.56 -1.88
C GLU A 119 11.26 20.00 -2.81
N ASN A 120 11.64 19.13 -3.75
CA ASN A 120 12.77 19.31 -4.68
C ASN A 120 14.14 19.57 -4.02
N SER A 121 14.29 19.29 -2.72
CA SER A 121 15.55 19.48 -2.01
C SER A 121 16.58 18.41 -2.42
N SER A 122 17.87 18.79 -2.43
CA SER A 122 18.97 17.83 -2.61
C SER A 122 19.52 17.31 -1.28
N GLU A 123 18.85 17.61 -0.16
CA GLU A 123 19.22 17.11 1.16
C GLU A 123 19.16 15.58 1.23
N GLU A 124 20.20 14.98 1.79
CA GLU A 124 20.32 13.53 1.96
C GLU A 124 19.57 13.11 3.23
N LEU A 125 18.42 12.45 3.06
CA LEU A 125 17.55 12.05 4.15
C LEU A 125 17.84 10.63 4.60
N SER A 126 18.08 10.45 5.90
CA SER A 126 18.22 9.13 6.51
C SER A 126 16.85 8.58 6.88
N ILE A 127 16.35 7.65 6.07
CA ILE A 127 15.06 6.96 6.30
C ILE A 127 15.38 5.56 6.84
N PRO A 128 14.82 5.15 7.99
CA PRO A 128 15.14 3.86 8.61
C PRO A 128 14.99 2.63 7.70
N SER A 129 13.99 2.62 6.81
CA SER A 129 13.78 1.51 5.86
C SER A 129 14.79 1.48 4.69
N TYR A 130 15.63 2.51 4.55
CA TYR A 130 16.61 2.66 3.48
C TYR A 130 18.03 2.46 4.01
N LYS A 131 18.79 1.60 3.34
CA LYS A 131 20.17 1.28 3.76
C LYS A 131 21.12 2.48 3.63
N LEU A 132 20.83 3.39 2.71
CA LEU A 132 21.63 4.57 2.43
C LEU A 132 20.73 5.80 2.50
N PRO A 133 21.27 6.97 2.90
CA PRO A 133 20.58 8.23 2.73
C PRO A 133 20.13 8.41 1.28
N VAL A 134 18.98 9.08 1.11
CA VAL A 134 18.39 9.34 -0.20
C VAL A 134 18.17 10.85 -0.35
N PRO A 135 18.61 11.46 -1.47
CA PRO A 135 18.27 12.85 -1.75
C PRO A 135 16.76 13.05 -1.78
N ALA A 136 16.23 14.04 -1.06
CA ALA A 136 14.79 14.27 -0.94
C ALA A 136 14.07 14.36 -2.31
N LYS A 137 14.68 15.01 -3.30
CA LYS A 137 14.18 15.11 -4.67
C LYS A 137 13.98 13.78 -5.41
N LEU A 138 14.55 12.68 -4.91
CA LEU A 138 14.36 11.34 -5.48
C LEU A 138 13.17 10.60 -4.85
N LEU A 139 12.62 11.11 -3.75
CA LEU A 139 11.41 10.57 -3.13
C LEU A 139 10.16 11.12 -3.85
N PRO A 140 9.01 10.42 -3.78
CA PRO A 140 7.75 10.89 -4.34
C PRO A 140 7.44 12.34 -3.93
N ALA A 141 7.34 13.23 -4.92
CA ALA A 141 7.07 14.66 -4.69
C ALA A 141 5.77 14.90 -3.90
N LEU A 142 4.81 13.97 -4.04
CA LEU A 142 3.55 13.97 -3.29
C LEU A 142 3.73 13.90 -1.77
N MET A 143 4.87 13.44 -1.24
CA MET A 143 5.15 13.48 0.20
C MET A 143 5.41 14.89 0.73
N PHE A 144 5.87 15.81 -0.13
CA PHE A 144 6.36 17.12 0.30
C PHE A 144 5.56 18.29 -0.27
N ASN A 145 4.70 18.05 -1.27
CA ASN A 145 3.93 19.11 -1.91
C ASN A 145 3.00 19.86 -0.91
N LYS A 146 3.10 21.19 -0.93
CA LYS A 146 2.35 22.13 -0.06
C LYS A 146 0.87 22.30 -0.44
N ASP A 147 0.49 21.96 -1.65
CA ASP A 147 -0.88 22.09 -2.18
C ASP A 147 -1.81 20.95 -1.72
N GLY A 148 -1.51 20.33 -0.57
CA GLY A 148 -2.31 19.28 0.05
C GLY A 148 -1.94 17.85 -0.34
N GLY A 149 -1.03 17.65 -1.30
CA GLY A 149 -0.51 16.32 -1.66
C GLY A 149 0.11 15.61 -0.46
N SER A 150 0.99 16.31 0.28
CA SER A 150 1.65 15.79 1.49
C SER A 150 0.65 15.39 2.58
N SER A 151 -0.40 16.18 2.81
CA SER A 151 -1.44 15.84 3.80
C SER A 151 -2.12 14.52 3.47
N LEU A 152 -2.56 14.33 2.22
CA LEU A 152 -3.34 13.16 1.82
C LEU A 152 -2.55 11.85 1.96
N PHE A 153 -1.30 11.81 1.49
CA PHE A 153 -0.50 10.58 1.52
C PHE A 153 -0.03 10.21 2.93
N LEU A 154 0.39 11.19 3.72
CA LEU A 154 0.81 10.93 5.10
C LEU A 154 -0.38 10.60 6.01
N ASP A 155 -1.58 11.12 5.71
CA ASP A 155 -2.81 10.71 6.39
C ASP A 155 -3.22 9.27 6.04
N TYR A 156 -2.96 8.80 4.81
CA TYR A 156 -3.07 7.37 4.49
C TYR A 156 -2.05 6.53 5.28
N ALA A 157 -0.83 7.01 5.45
CA ALA A 157 0.21 6.32 6.24
C ALA A 157 -0.20 6.14 7.71
N LYS A 158 -0.96 7.09 8.27
CA LYS A 158 -1.56 6.95 9.60
C LYS A 158 -2.51 5.76 9.67
N ARG A 159 -3.30 5.52 8.62
CA ARG A 159 -4.22 4.36 8.54
C ARG A 159 -3.46 3.03 8.46
N PHE A 160 -2.25 3.00 7.89
CA PHE A 160 -1.42 1.79 7.89
C PHE A 160 -1.04 1.34 9.31
N ARG A 161 -0.86 2.28 10.26
CA ARG A 161 -0.58 1.94 11.67
C ARG A 161 -1.77 1.37 12.43
N GLU A 162 -2.97 1.51 11.91
CA GLU A 162 -4.19 0.98 12.53
C GLU A 162 -4.52 -0.43 12.07
N THR A 163 -3.81 -0.94 11.05
CA THR A 163 -4.03 -2.29 10.56
C THR A 163 -3.36 -3.30 11.48
N LYS A 164 -3.88 -4.53 11.49
CA LYS A 164 -3.28 -5.66 12.23
C LYS A 164 -2.00 -6.18 11.57
N GLY A 165 -1.66 -5.69 10.39
CA GLY A 165 -0.54 -6.17 9.60
C GLY A 165 -0.57 -5.61 8.19
N ILE A 166 0.62 -5.54 7.60
CA ILE A 166 0.84 -5.12 6.22
C ILE A 166 1.43 -6.33 5.49
N VAL A 167 0.82 -6.70 4.36
CA VAL A 167 1.36 -7.72 3.47
C VAL A 167 2.04 -7.02 2.32
N VAL A 168 3.33 -7.28 2.14
CA VAL A 168 4.14 -6.76 1.04
C VAL A 168 4.52 -7.93 0.13
N ASN A 169 4.34 -7.78 -1.19
CA ASN A 169 4.76 -8.79 -2.16
C ASN A 169 6.28 -8.71 -2.37
N THR A 170 7.03 -9.15 -1.37
CA THR A 170 8.49 -9.17 -1.34
C THR A 170 8.95 -10.43 -0.59
N PHE A 171 10.27 -10.65 -0.53
CA PHE A 171 10.87 -11.71 0.26
C PHE A 171 12.09 -11.18 1.03
N LEU A 172 12.39 -11.81 2.16
CA LEU A 172 13.35 -11.30 3.13
C LEU A 172 14.75 -11.13 2.53
N GLU A 173 15.16 -12.03 1.64
CA GLU A 173 16.47 -12.00 0.99
C GLU A 173 16.64 -10.74 0.11
N LEU A 174 15.54 -10.18 -0.41
CA LEU A 174 15.56 -8.98 -1.26
C LEU A 174 15.58 -7.70 -0.43
N GLU A 175 14.76 -7.63 0.63
CA GLU A 175 14.49 -6.40 1.39
C GLU A 175 14.76 -6.56 2.90
N SER A 176 15.74 -7.39 3.27
CA SER A 176 16.07 -7.71 4.67
C SER A 176 16.26 -6.49 5.58
N HIS A 177 16.83 -5.40 5.06
CA HIS A 177 17.05 -4.18 5.83
C HIS A 177 15.73 -3.46 6.15
N ALA A 178 14.89 -3.24 5.13
CA ALA A 178 13.58 -2.60 5.30
C ALA A 178 12.70 -3.42 6.25
N MET A 179 12.66 -4.75 6.07
CA MET A 179 11.86 -5.64 6.93
C MET A 179 12.31 -5.60 8.39
N LYS A 180 13.63 -5.60 8.65
CA LYS A 180 14.16 -5.48 10.02
C LYS A 180 13.80 -4.13 10.64
N SER A 181 14.04 -3.04 9.91
CA SER A 181 13.73 -1.70 10.39
C SER A 181 12.25 -1.53 10.74
N LEU A 182 11.34 -2.07 9.93
CA LEU A 182 9.90 -2.01 10.19
C LEU A 182 9.46 -2.89 11.37
N SER A 183 10.16 -3.99 11.62
CA SER A 183 9.86 -4.88 12.76
C SER A 183 10.40 -4.36 14.10
N GLU A 184 11.46 -3.54 14.06
CA GLU A 184 12.14 -2.96 15.22
C GLU A 184 11.59 -1.58 15.62
N ASP A 185 10.67 -1.00 14.83
CA ASP A 185 10.06 0.30 15.13
C ASP A 185 9.14 0.20 16.37
N GLU A 186 9.69 0.52 17.53
CA GLU A 186 9.01 0.53 18.83
C GLU A 186 7.86 1.54 18.92
N THR A 187 7.67 2.45 17.93
CA THR A 187 6.48 3.32 17.89
C THR A 187 5.19 2.54 17.63
N SER A 188 5.29 1.26 17.25
CA SER A 188 4.19 0.30 17.20
C SER A 188 3.76 -0.25 18.59
N HIS A 189 4.58 -0.10 19.64
CA HIS A 189 4.33 -0.69 20.96
C HIS A 189 3.33 0.06 21.84
N GLN A 190 2.78 1.20 21.40
CA GLN A 190 1.65 1.81 22.13
C GLN A 190 0.30 1.14 21.84
N PHE A 191 0.21 0.26 20.83
CA PHE A 191 -1.02 -0.50 20.56
C PHE A 191 -0.71 -1.91 20.07
N THR A 192 -0.36 -2.82 20.99
CA THR A 192 -1.09 -4.08 21.16
C THR A 192 -0.48 -4.95 22.25
N ARG A 193 -1.35 -5.37 23.16
CA ARG A 193 -1.16 -6.47 24.09
C ARG A 193 -1.18 -7.79 23.29
N SER A 194 -0.14 -8.58 23.47
CA SER A 194 -0.02 -10.04 23.28
C SER A 194 -0.71 -10.68 22.06
N ASP A 195 0.14 -11.21 21.17
CA ASP A 195 0.04 -12.53 20.52
C ASP A 195 0.04 -12.54 18.97
N GLN A 196 1.03 -13.29 18.47
CA GLN A 196 1.13 -14.02 17.20
C GLN A 196 1.82 -13.36 16.00
N TYR A 197 3.13 -13.64 15.91
CA TYR A 197 3.90 -13.72 14.68
C TYR A 197 3.50 -14.97 13.88
N PHE A 198 3.12 -14.82 12.61
CA PHE A 198 3.13 -15.90 11.62
C PHE A 198 4.14 -15.54 10.52
N THR A 199 5.36 -16.04 10.65
CA THR A 199 6.33 -16.13 9.56
C THR A 199 6.07 -17.42 8.80
N GLN A 200 5.71 -17.34 7.51
CA GLN A 200 5.68 -18.49 6.61
C GLN A 200 6.90 -18.41 5.69
N THR A 201 7.90 -19.24 5.96
CA THR A 201 9.09 -19.41 5.10
C THR A 201 8.72 -20.35 3.96
N THR A 202 8.86 -19.89 2.72
CA THR A 202 8.73 -20.74 1.53
C THR A 202 10.08 -21.42 1.30
N LYS A 203 10.08 -22.75 1.13
CA LYS A 203 11.19 -23.50 0.54
C LYS A 203 11.04 -23.53 -0.97
#